data_AF-A0A2N3APT8-F1
#
_entry.id   AF-A0A2N3APT8-F1
#
_cell.length_a   1.000
_cell.length_b   1.000
_cell.length_c   1.000
_cell.angle_alpha   90.00
_cell.angle_beta   90.00
_cell.angle_gamma   90.00
#
_symmetry.space_group_name_H-M   'P 1'
#
loop_
_entity.id
_entity.type
_entity.pdbx_description
1 polymer ?
#
loop_
_entity_poly.entity_id
_entity_poly.type
_entity_poly.pdbx_seq_one_letter_code
_entity_poly.pdbx_strand_id
1 'polypeptide(L)' 'MQLHLDLLKETREKTWEIPGRREEQQEEHQSIFQAIKEHNGKKATEAMLKHLRNIREIMVGM' A
#
# COMPACT_ATOMS: atom_id res chain seq x y z
N MET A 1 -1.85 9.37 25.37
CA MET A 1 -1.08 9.86 24.20
C MET A 1 -1.29 8.88 23.05
N GLN A 2 -2.38 9.05 22.31
CA GLN A 2 -2.90 8.07 21.32
C GLN A 2 -3.06 8.66 19.90
N LEU A 3 -2.93 9.99 19.79
CA LEU A 3 -3.18 10.78 18.59
C LEU A 3 -2.41 10.36 17.32
N HIS A 4 -1.21 9.78 17.44
CA HIS A 4 -0.40 9.46 16.25
C HIS A 4 -0.86 8.21 15.51
N LEU A 5 -1.29 7.16 16.21
CA LEU A 5 -1.79 5.95 15.57
C LEU A 5 -3.19 6.17 15.00
N ASP A 6 -4.00 6.98 15.69
CA ASP A 6 -5.35 7.33 15.25
C ASP A 6 -5.32 8.13 13.94
N LEU A 7 -4.39 9.08 13.80
CA LEU A 7 -4.20 9.84 12.56
C LEU A 7 -3.81 8.95 11.36
N LEU A 8 -2.95 7.95 11.59
CA LEU A 8 -2.57 6.98 10.56
C LEU A 8 -3.76 6.10 10.16
N LYS A 9 -4.59 5.72 11.13
CA LYS A 9 -5.81 4.93 10.90
C LYS A 9 -6.82 5.72 10.07
N GLU A 10 -7.12 6.96 10.44
CA GLU A 10 -8.04 7.83 9.68
C GLU A 10 -7.56 8.06 8.25
N THR A 11 -6.26 8.29 8.06
CA THR A 11 -5.68 8.50 6.72
C THR A 11 -5.83 7.23 5.86
N ARG A 12 -5.61 6.06 6.46
CA ARG A 12 -5.80 4.77 5.80
C ARG A 12 -7.27 4.55 5.43
N GLU A 13 -8.19 4.83 6.35
CA GLU A 13 -9.63 4.67 6.14
C GLU A 13 -10.12 5.56 4.99
N LYS A 14 -9.73 6.83 4.95
CA LYS A 14 -10.03 7.74 3.83
C LYS A 14 -9.48 7.25 2.49
N THR A 15 -8.29 6.63 2.51
CA THR A 15 -7.70 6.04 1.30
C THR A 15 -8.50 4.84 0.79
N TRP A 16 -9.12 4.06 1.69
CA TRP A 16 -9.95 2.90 1.34
C TRP A 16 -11.35 3.28 0.86
N GLU A 17 -11.83 4.48 1.16
CA GLU A 17 -13.10 5.00 0.65
C GLU A 17 -13.03 5.37 -0.84
N ILE A 18 -11.82 5.47 -1.42
CA ILE A 18 -11.62 5.69 -2.85
C ILE A 18 -12.11 4.44 -3.61
N PRO A 19 -13.07 4.57 -4.56
CA PRO A 19 -13.59 3.44 -5.33
C PRO A 19 -12.46 2.65 -6.01
N GLY A 20 -12.46 1.33 -5.87
CA GLY A 20 -11.46 0.43 -6.47
C GLY A 20 -10.12 0.37 -5.74
N ARG A 21 -9.84 1.28 -4.79
CA ARG A 21 -8.52 1.35 -4.15
C ARG A 21 -8.25 0.16 -3.24
N ARG A 22 -9.29 -0.39 -2.61
CA ARG A 22 -9.15 -1.54 -1.72
C ARG A 22 -8.69 -2.78 -2.49
N GLU A 23 -9.27 -3.00 -3.65
CA GLU A 23 -8.93 -4.08 -4.57
C GLU A 23 -7.50 -3.92 -5.09
N GLU A 24 -7.13 -2.72 -5.57
CA GLU A 24 -5.76 -2.42 -6.00
C GLU A 24 -4.72 -2.66 -4.90
N GLN A 25 -4.99 -2.19 -3.68
CA GLN A 25 -4.08 -2.40 -2.56
C GLN A 25 -3.95 -3.89 -2.24
N GLN A 26 -5.03 -4.66 -2.32
CA GLN A 26 -4.97 -6.10 -2.11
C GLN A 26 -4.08 -6.79 -3.15
N GLU A 27 -4.17 -6.40 -4.43
CA GLU A 27 -3.32 -6.92 -5.51
C GLU A 27 -1.85 -6.54 -5.34
N GLU A 28 -1.58 -5.30 -4.94
CA GLU A 28 -0.22 -4.81 -4.61
C GLU A 28 0.40 -5.66 -3.50
N HIS A 29 -0.34 -5.89 -2.41
CA HIS A 29 0.11 -6.69 -1.28
C HIS A 29 0.29 -8.17 -1.66
N GLN A 30 -0.61 -8.73 -2.46
CA GLN A 30 -0.49 -10.11 -2.93
C GLN A 30 0.76 -10.30 -3.80
N SER A 31 1.09 -9.32 -4.64
CA SER A 31 2.30 -9.33 -5.47
C SER A 31 3.59 -9.32 -4.64
N ILE A 32 3.63 -8.50 -3.58
CA ILE A 32 4.75 -8.47 -2.62
C ILE A 32 4.87 -9.81 -1.90
N PHE A 33 3.77 -10.32 -1.37
CA PHE A 33 3.74 -11.59 -0.65
C PHE A 33 4.24 -12.74 -1.53
N GLN A 34 3.76 -12.81 -2.78
CA GLN A 34 4.16 -13.85 -3.71
C GLN A 34 5.65 -13.77 -4.05
N ALA A 35 6.19 -12.56 -4.23
CA ALA A 35 7.63 -12.37 -4.48
C ALA A 35 8.50 -12.81 -3.29
N ILE A 36 8.05 -12.55 -2.05
CA ILE A 36 8.70 -13.02 -0.83
C ILE A 36 8.63 -14.55 -0.74
N LYS A 37 7.46 -15.15 -1.04
CA LYS A 37 7.26 -16.60 -1.03
C LYS A 37 8.16 -17.32 -2.05
N GLU A 38 8.44 -16.68 -3.18
CA GLU A 38 9.39 -17.16 -4.19
C GLU A 38 10.86 -16.94 -3.81
N HIS A 39 11.14 -16.38 -2.63
CA HIS A 39 12.48 -15.97 -2.18
C HIS A 39 13.18 -15.03 -3.17
N ASN A 40 12.42 -14.28 -3.97
CA ASN A 40 12.95 -13.37 -4.98
C ASN A 40 13.02 -11.94 -4.43
N GLY A 41 14.13 -11.62 -3.76
CA GLY A 41 14.35 -10.32 -3.12
C GLY A 41 14.28 -9.14 -4.09
N LYS A 42 14.73 -9.31 -5.33
CA LYS A 42 14.63 -8.26 -6.36
C LYS A 42 13.17 -7.97 -6.72
N LYS A 43 12.39 -9.01 -7.02
CA LYS A 43 10.95 -8.89 -7.34
C LYS A 43 10.16 -8.31 -6.16
N ALA A 44 10.49 -8.70 -4.93
CA ALA A 44 9.85 -8.16 -3.73
C ALA A 44 10.14 -6.65 -3.57
N THR A 45 11.38 -6.24 -3.85
CA THR A 45 11.79 -4.83 -3.81
C THR A 45 11.07 -4.01 -4.87
N GLU A 46 11.00 -4.50 -6.10
CA GLU A 46 10.27 -3.86 -7.20
C GLU A 46 8.77 -3.72 -6.90
N ALA A 47 8.15 -4.78 -6.38
CA ALA A 47 6.75 -4.77 -5.99
C ALA A 47 6.46 -3.78 -4.84
N MET A 48 7.35 -3.73 -3.84
CA MET A 48 7.23 -2.76 -2.73
C MET A 48 7.41 -1.32 -3.21
N LEU A 49 8.39 -1.05 -4.08
CA LEU A 49 8.58 0.28 -4.65
C LEU A 49 7.36 0.74 -5.44
N LYS A 50 6.75 -0.16 -6.22
CA LYS A 50 5.50 0.14 -6.94
C LYS A 50 4.37 0.49 -5.97
N HIS A 51 4.16 -0.33 -4.93
CA HIS A 51 3.15 -0.07 -3.90
C HIS A 51 3.34 1.31 -3.25
N LEU A 52 4.57 1.66 -2.84
CA LEU A 52 4.85 2.95 -2.20
C LEU A 52 4.63 4.15 -3.14
N ARG A 53 4.90 3.99 -4.45
CA ARG A 53 4.61 5.04 -5.45
C ARG A 53 3.11 5.27 -5.57
N ASN A 54 2.33 4.20 -5.70
CA ASN A 54 0.86 4.29 -5.78
C ASN A 54 0.28 4.94 -4.52
N ILE A 55 0.75 4.55 -3.33
CA ILE A 55 0.34 5.18 -2.07
C ILE A 55 0.68 6.67 -2.05
N ARG A 56 1.87 7.06 -2.52
CA ARG A 56 2.27 8.47 -2.61
C ARG A 56 1.35 9.24 -3.55
N GLU A 57 1.03 8.71 -4.72
CA GLU A 57 0.14 9.36 -5.69
C GLU A 57 -1.23 9.66 -5.07
N ILE A 58 -1.78 8.69 -4.34
CA ILE A 58 -3.08 8.83 -3.68
C ILE A 58 -3.04 9.82 -2.52
N MET A 59 -1.95 9.82 -1.73
CA MET A 59 -1.81 10.72 -0.58
C MET A 59 -1.54 12.18 -0.99
N VAL A 60 -0.79 12.39 -2.07
CA VAL A 60 -0.32 13.72 -2.47
C VAL A 60 -1.22 14.35 -3.55
N GLY A 61 -2.05 13.55 -4.22
CA GLY A 61 -2.98 14.02 -5.23
C GLY A 61 -2.26 14.55 -6.47
N MET A 62 -2.12 13.69 -7.48
CA MET A 62 -2.09 14.14 -8.88
C MET A 62 -3.32 13.59 -9.59
#